data_AF-A0A2W5UZ14-F1
#
_entry.id   AF-A0A2W5UZ14-F1
#
_cell.length_a   1.000
_cell.length_b   1.000
_cell.length_c   1.000
_cell.angle_alpha   90.00
_cell.angle_beta   90.00
_cell.angle_gamma   90.00
#
_symmetry.space_group_name_H-M   'P 1'
#
loop_
_entity.id
_entity.type
_entity.pdbx_description
1 polymer ?
#
loop_
_entity_poly.entity_id
_entity_poly.type
_entity_poly.pdbx_seq_one_letter_code
_entity_poly.pdbx_strand_id
1 'polypeptide(L)'
;MLDIDLSILAADPMRFLEYDHEIEEEHADVPHTVFIVKRGRFLASQLARPRMFNTDAAHERFERRARAQIEGLLASPRYRSYRFFKWLPC
;
A
#
# COMPACT_ATOMS: atom_id res chain seq x y z
N MET A 1 -3.50 -16.36 -6.71
CA MET A 1 -3.66 -15.94 -5.30
C MET A 1 -3.33 -14.46 -5.08
N LEU A 2 -2.32 -13.90 -5.77
CA LEU A 2 -1.94 -12.47 -5.68
C LEU A 2 -3.07 -11.44 -5.88
N ASP A 3 -4.02 -11.66 -6.80
CA ASP A 3 -5.11 -10.69 -7.04
C ASP A 3 -6.03 -10.53 -5.82
N ILE A 4 -6.17 -11.58 -4.98
CA ILE A 4 -6.99 -11.53 -3.75
C ILE A 4 -6.28 -10.70 -2.69
N ASP A 5 -4.97 -10.91 -2.51
CA ASP A 5 -4.17 -10.14 -1.55
C ASP A 5 -4.13 -8.65 -1.94
N LEU A 6 -4.09 -8.34 -3.24
CA LEU A 6 -4.12 -6.96 -3.72
C LEU A 6 -5.51 -6.33 -3.69
N SER A 7 -6.58 -7.12 -3.53
CA SER A 7 -7.95 -6.59 -3.46
C SER A 7 -8.17 -5.71 -2.22
N ILE A 8 -7.37 -5.90 -1.16
CA ILE A 8 -7.38 -5.03 0.03
C ILE A 8 -6.98 -3.59 -0.31
N LEU A 9 -6.17 -3.38 -1.35
CA LEU A 9 -5.80 -2.05 -1.84
C LEU A 9 -6.96 -1.34 -2.52
N ALA A 10 -8.02 -2.07 -2.89
CA ALA A 10 -9.26 -1.50 -3.38
C ALA A 10 -10.38 -1.57 -2.32
N ALA A 11 -10.05 -1.85 -1.06
CA ALA A 11 -11.03 -1.91 0.02
C ALA A 11 -11.43 -0.51 0.48
N ASP A 12 -12.28 -0.44 1.51
CA ASP A 12 -12.57 0.83 2.18
C ASP A 12 -11.29 1.37 2.84
N PRO A 13 -11.01 2.70 2.81
CA PRO A 13 -9.82 3.26 3.46
C PRO A 13 -9.69 2.92 4.93
N MET A 14 -10.79 2.86 5.69
CA MET A 14 -10.76 2.46 7.10
C MET A 14 -10.37 1.00 7.23
N ARG A 15 -10.95 0.13 6.40
CA ARG A 15 -10.61 -1.30 6.35
C ARG A 15 -9.14 -1.53 6.02
N PHE A 16 -8.59 -0.76 5.08
CA PHE A 16 -7.17 -0.82 4.74
C PHE A 16 -6.30 -0.38 5.91
N LEU A 17 -6.66 0.70 6.62
CA LEU A 17 -5.90 1.20 7.76
C LEU A 17 -5.91 0.23 8.94
N GLU A 18 -7.05 -0.39 9.23
CA GLU A 18 -7.15 -1.47 10.23
C GLU A 18 -6.20 -2.62 9.88
N TYR A 19 -6.29 -3.11 8.64
CA TYR A 19 -5.39 -4.15 8.15
C TYR A 19 -3.91 -3.73 8.21
N ASP A 20 -3.59 -2.49 7.84
CA ASP A 20 -2.22 -1.98 7.90
C ASP A 20 -1.69 -1.88 9.35
N HIS A 21 -2.57 -1.64 10.32
CA HIS A 21 -2.24 -1.63 11.73
C HIS A 21 -2.04 -3.04 12.29
N GLU A 22 -2.90 -4.00 11.93
CA GLU A 22 -2.71 -5.41 12.30
C GLU A 22 -1.36 -5.94 11.80
N ILE A 23 -0.98 -5.61 10.57
CA ILE A 23 0.33 -5.96 10.00
C ILE A 23 1.48 -5.25 10.72
N GLU A 24 1.26 -4.02 11.19
CA GLU A 24 2.25 -3.28 11.99
C GLU A 24 2.45 -3.93 13.36
N GLU A 25 1.38 -4.41 14.00
CA GLU A 25 1.45 -5.15 15.27
C GLU A 25 2.14 -6.51 15.10
N GLU A 26 1.90 -7.22 14.00
CA GLU A 26 2.61 -8.46 13.67
C GLU A 26 4.11 -8.23 13.52
N HIS A 27 4.49 -7.06 13.02
CA HIS A 27 5.88 -6.61 12.86
C HIS A 27 6.34 -5.65 13.97
N ALA A 28 5.85 -5.81 15.20
CA ALA A 28 6.22 -4.96 16.33
C ALA A 28 7.72 -4.97 16.67
N ASP A 29 8.47 -5.96 16.18
CA ASP A 29 9.93 -6.04 16.25
C ASP A 29 10.65 -5.03 15.34
N VAL A 30 9.94 -4.49 14.33
CA VAL A 30 10.44 -3.50 13.39
C VAL A 30 10.07 -2.09 13.88
N PRO A 31 11.03 -1.14 13.94
CA PRO A 31 10.71 0.24 14.30
C PRO A 31 9.66 0.84 13.36
N HIS A 32 8.66 1.52 13.94
CA HIS A 32 7.55 2.15 13.20
C HIS A 32 8.00 2.91 11.94
N THR A 33 9.03 3.75 12.06
CA THR A 33 9.56 4.53 10.92
C THR A 33 10.06 3.64 9.79
N VAL A 34 10.75 2.53 10.11
CA VAL A 34 11.24 1.56 9.12
C VAL A 34 10.07 0.83 8.46
N PHE A 35 9.08 0.44 9.25
CA PHE A 35 7.85 -0.18 8.76
C PHE A 35 7.15 0.74 7.75
N ILE A 36 6.85 1.99 8.13
CA ILE A 36 6.18 2.97 7.27
C ILE A 36 6.96 3.23 5.98
N VAL A 37 8.29 3.34 6.04
CA VAL A 37 9.12 3.54 4.84
C VAL A 37 9.07 2.33 3.91
N LYS A 38 9.24 1.11 4.45
CA LYS A 38 9.16 -0.13 3.65
C LYS A 38 7.77 -0.33 3.05
N ARG A 39 6.72 -0.08 3.84
CA ARG A 39 5.33 -0.18 3.41
C ARG A 39 5.00 0.85 2.32
N GLY A 40 5.42 2.09 2.49
CA GLY A 40 5.28 3.14 1.47
C GLY A 40 5.99 2.78 0.15
N ARG A 41 7.19 2.16 0.23
CA ARG A 41 7.91 1.66 -0.95
C ARG A 41 7.16 0.52 -1.66
N PHE A 42 6.59 -0.41 -0.91
CA PHE A 42 5.74 -1.46 -1.47
C PHE A 42 4.52 -0.87 -2.18
N LEU A 43 3.79 0.04 -1.54
CA LEU A 43 2.64 0.69 -2.17
C LEU A 43 3.02 1.45 -3.45
N ALA A 44 4.13 2.18 -3.43
CA ALA A 44 4.64 2.88 -4.60
C ALA A 44 5.07 1.93 -5.73
N SER A 45 5.66 0.76 -5.40
CA SER A 45 6.04 -0.22 -6.42
C SER A 45 4.83 -0.89 -7.05
N GLN A 46 3.74 -1.11 -6.29
CA GLN A 46 2.47 -1.55 -6.84
C GLN A 46 1.88 -0.49 -7.78
N LEU A 47 1.93 0.79 -7.41
CA LEU A 47 1.46 1.90 -8.26
C LEU A 47 2.22 2.02 -9.58
N ALA A 48 3.52 1.74 -9.56
CA ALA A 48 4.38 1.77 -10.74
C ALA A 48 4.13 0.62 -11.73
N ARG A 49 3.44 -0.45 -11.32
CA ARG A 49 3.11 -1.56 -12.24
C ARG A 49 2.12 -1.07 -13.29
N PRO A 50 2.25 -1.49 -14.57
CA PRO A 50 1.27 -1.16 -15.61
C PRO A 50 -0.09 -1.81 -15.33
N ARG A 51 -0.09 -2.98 -14.67
CA ARG A 51 -1.28 -3.74 -14.32
C ARG A 51 -1.10 -4.36 -12.93
N MET A 52 -1.96 -3.99 -11.97
CA MET A 52 -1.92 -4.51 -10.59
C MET A 52 -2.64 -5.86 -10.47
N PHE A 53 -3.79 -5.98 -11.14
CA PHE A 53 -4.62 -7.18 -11.12
C PHE A 53 -4.48 -7.93 -12.44
N ASN A 54 -4.08 -9.20 -12.38
CA ASN A 54 -3.81 -10.01 -13.56
C ASN A 54 -5.09 -10.45 -14.28
N THR A 55 -6.16 -10.67 -13.52
CA THR A 55 -7.46 -11.07 -14.06
C THR A 55 -8.23 -9.86 -14.60
N ASP A 56 -8.87 -9.97 -15.77
CA ASP A 56 -9.62 -8.86 -16.40
C ASP A 56 -10.78 -8.36 -15.51
N ALA A 57 -11.58 -9.27 -14.95
CA ALA A 57 -12.69 -8.91 -14.06
C ALA A 57 -12.23 -8.16 -12.79
N ALA A 58 -11.06 -8.52 -12.24
CA ALA A 58 -10.48 -7.84 -11.08
C ALA A 58 -9.88 -6.49 -11.48
N HIS A 59 -9.22 -6.42 -12.63
CA HIS A 59 -8.66 -5.20 -13.18
C HIS A 59 -9.73 -4.13 -13.40
N GLU A 60 -10.80 -4.47 -14.12
CA GLU A 60 -11.90 -3.52 -14.40
C GLU A 60 -12.58 -3.02 -13.13
N ARG A 61 -12.71 -3.89 -12.12
CA ARG A 61 -13.42 -3.57 -10.88
C ARG A 61 -12.57 -2.82 -9.85
N PHE A 62 -11.29 -3.17 -9.72
CA PHE A 62 -10.46 -2.75 -8.58
C PHE A 62 -9.30 -1.85 -8.96
N GLU A 63 -8.75 -1.92 -10.18
CA GLU A 63 -7.50 -1.23 -10.55
C GLU A 63 -7.58 0.28 -10.29
N ARG A 64 -8.61 0.97 -10.80
CA ARG A 64 -8.76 2.43 -10.61
C ARG A 64 -8.90 2.81 -9.14
N ARG A 65 -9.71 2.05 -8.38
CA ARG A 65 -9.95 2.31 -6.96
C ARG A 65 -8.67 2.08 -6.15
N ALA A 66 -7.92 1.02 -6.47
CA ALA A 66 -6.66 0.71 -5.83
C ALA A 66 -5.61 1.80 -6.05
N ARG A 67 -5.46 2.24 -7.30
CA ARG A 67 -4.55 3.34 -7.64
C ARG A 67 -4.88 4.61 -6.86
N ALA A 68 -6.14 5.04 -6.88
CA ALA A 68 -6.58 6.23 -6.16
C ALA A 68 -6.38 6.12 -4.64
N GLN A 69 -6.64 4.94 -4.06
CA GLN A 69 -6.40 4.70 -2.64
C GLN A 69 -4.91 4.77 -2.30
N ILE A 70 -4.06 4.11 -3.08
CA ILE A 70 -2.60 4.13 -2.87
C ILE A 70 -2.05 5.55 -2.97
N GLU A 71 -2.45 6.32 -3.98
CA GLU A 71 -2.06 7.72 -4.15
C GLU A 71 -2.48 8.57 -2.93
N GLY A 72 -3.72 8.40 -2.47
CA GLY A 72 -4.22 9.08 -1.27
C GLY A 72 -3.46 8.70 0.00
N LEU A 73 -3.14 7.41 0.18
CA LEU A 73 -2.35 6.92 1.31
C LEU A 73 -0.94 7.50 1.29
N LEU A 74 -0.24 7.45 0.16
CA LEU A 74 1.12 8.01 0.03
C LEU A 74 1.14 9.53 0.21
N ALA A 75 0.04 10.23 -0.08
CA ALA A 75 -0.11 11.66 0.19
C ALA A 75 -0.44 11.97 1.68
N SER A 76 -1.01 11.01 2.41
CA SER A 76 -1.47 11.18 3.80
C SER A 76 -0.33 11.42 4.80
N PRO A 77 -0.64 11.98 5.99
CA PRO A 77 0.36 12.19 7.04
C PRO A 77 1.03 10.91 7.55
N ARG A 78 0.35 9.75 7.50
CA ARG A 78 0.88 8.46 7.98
C ARG A 78 2.17 8.08 7.24
N TYR A 79 2.22 8.31 5.93
CA TYR A 79 3.39 7.99 5.10
C TYR A 79 4.32 9.19 4.85
N ARG A 80 4.28 10.21 5.73
CA ARG A 80 5.20 11.35 5.66
C ARG A 80 6.66 10.89 5.71
N SER A 81 7.00 9.95 6.59
CA SER A 81 8.35 9.39 6.69
C SER A 81 8.80 8.74 5.38
N TYR A 82 7.93 8.01 4.69
CA TYR A 82 8.23 7.49 3.35
C TYR A 82 8.59 8.62 2.38
N ARG A 83 7.86 9.74 2.37
CA ARG A 83 8.15 10.86 1.45
C ARG A 83 9.52 11.48 1.70
N PHE A 84 9.94 11.59 2.97
CA PHE A 84 11.27 12.06 3.34
C PHE A 84 12.37 11.06 2.96
N PHE A 85 12.13 9.75 3.15
CA PHE A 85 13.09 8.69 2.88
C PHE A 85 12.94 8.04 1.48
N LYS A 86 12.12 8.61 0.59
CA LYS A 86 11.87 8.10 -0.78
C LYS A 86 13.16 8.03 -1.61
N TRP A 87 14.16 8.82 -1.25
CA TRP A 87 15.43 8.96 -1.96
C TRP A 87 16.63 8.29 -1.29
N LEU A 88 16.47 7.70 -0.09
CA LEU A 88 17.59 6.97 0.53
C LEU A 88 17.70 5.56 -0.06
N PRO A 89 18.84 5.17 -0.67
CA PRO A 89 19.08 3.76 -0.94
C PRO A 89 19.11 3.02 0.40
N CYS A 90 18.49 1.84 0.47
CA CYS A 90 18.73 0.92 1.59
C CYS A 90 20.21 0.57 1.66
#